data_AF-A0A2K4ZJG0-F1
#
_entry.id   AF-A0A2K4ZJG0-F1
#
_cell.length_a   1.000
_cell.length_b   1.000
_cell.length_c   1.000
_cell.angle_alpha   90.00
_cell.angle_beta   90.00
_cell.angle_gamma   90.00
#
_symmetry.space_group_name_H-M   'P 1'
#
loop_
_entity.id
_entity.type
_entity.pdbx_description
1 polymer ?
#
loop_
_entity_poly.entity_id
_entity_poly.type
_entity_poly.pdbx_seq_one_letter_code
_entity_poly.pdbx_strand_id
1 'polypeptide(L)'
;MCTEKDNEELMEALITAARAAFLSLKETTKEHFYFYVFVFDEGMHPYISAWSYESLEKSIKEQQITDEDKSWWKWDSADSPYAVYGYDEFFGEVDALLDQRASKLSDDELYETEWKVRIELMEEAMKRLDASGLFGTRKERECVVINVEQAPPDGDGAEYDRALRLNPSSVLLSEYLETCETPESD
;
A
#
# COMPACT_ATOMS: atom_id res chain seq x y z
N MET A 1 17.96 18.00 5.68
CA MET A 1 17.59 17.61 4.30
C MET A 1 18.29 16.31 3.89
N CYS A 2 17.51 15.28 3.58
CA CYS A 2 17.97 14.00 3.04
C CYS A 2 18.58 14.18 1.63
N THR A 3 19.58 13.37 1.31
CA THR A 3 20.27 13.42 0.01
C THR A 3 19.62 12.45 -1.00
N GLU A 4 19.89 12.62 -2.30
CA GLU A 4 19.46 11.66 -3.34
C GLU A 4 19.93 10.24 -3.01
N LYS A 5 21.15 10.10 -2.48
CA LYS A 5 21.70 8.82 -2.04
C LYS A 5 20.87 8.20 -0.91
N ASP A 6 20.45 9.01 0.07
CA ASP A 6 19.61 8.50 1.16
C ASP A 6 18.26 8.01 0.60
N ASN A 7 17.71 8.69 -0.42
CA ASN A 7 16.44 8.30 -1.04
C ASN A 7 16.57 7.00 -1.83
N GLU A 8 17.69 6.79 -2.54
CA GLU A 8 17.98 5.52 -3.20
C GLU A 8 18.11 4.38 -2.19
N GLU A 9 18.80 4.60 -1.07
CA GLU A 9 18.95 3.58 -0.01
C GLU A 9 17.59 3.19 0.59
N LEU A 10 16.76 4.17 0.95
CA LEU A 10 15.41 3.91 1.46
C LEU A 10 14.52 3.23 0.41
N MET A 11 14.59 3.64 -0.85
CA MET A 11 13.86 3.02 -1.97
C MET A 11 14.18 1.53 -2.09
N GLU A 12 15.46 1.17 -2.10
CA GLU A 12 15.87 -0.24 -2.23
C GLU A 12 15.46 -1.08 -1.02
N ALA A 13 15.50 -0.49 0.19
CA ALA A 13 14.99 -1.13 1.40
C ALA A 13 13.47 -1.36 1.33
N LEU A 14 12.69 -0.35 0.91
CA LEU A 14 11.23 -0.46 0.72
C LEU A 14 10.87 -1.54 -0.30
N ILE A 15 11.55 -1.56 -1.46
CA ILE A 15 11.35 -2.60 -2.49
C ILE A 15 11.65 -3.98 -1.93
N THR A 16 12.76 -4.13 -1.19
CA THR A 16 13.20 -5.40 -0.63
C THR A 16 12.20 -5.92 0.41
N ALA A 17 11.80 -5.07 1.35
CA ALA A 17 10.87 -5.41 2.42
C ALA A 17 9.48 -5.78 1.87
N ALA A 18 8.89 -4.91 1.06
CA ALA A 18 7.57 -5.14 0.48
C ALA A 18 7.55 -6.37 -0.45
N ARG A 19 8.60 -6.58 -1.26
CA ARG A 19 8.75 -7.79 -2.08
C ARG A 19 8.75 -9.04 -1.21
N ALA A 20 9.56 -9.07 -0.16
CA ALA A 20 9.69 -10.22 0.71
C ALA A 20 8.36 -10.53 1.42
N ALA A 21 7.69 -9.49 1.94
CA ALA A 21 6.41 -9.61 2.61
C ALA A 21 5.31 -10.14 1.68
N PHE A 22 5.12 -9.54 0.49
CA PHE A 22 4.10 -10.01 -0.46
C PHE A 22 4.40 -11.41 -1.02
N LEU A 23 5.66 -11.76 -1.29
CA LEU A 23 6.02 -13.11 -1.75
C LEU A 23 5.79 -14.15 -0.65
N SER A 24 6.18 -13.84 0.59
CA SER A 24 5.94 -14.71 1.76
C SER A 24 4.45 -14.93 1.97
N LEU A 25 3.65 -13.87 1.88
CA LEU A 25 2.21 -13.93 2.02
C LEU A 25 1.60 -14.88 0.99
N LYS A 26 1.94 -14.70 -0.30
CA LYS A 26 1.46 -15.56 -1.40
C LYS A 26 1.83 -17.03 -1.23
N GLU A 27 3.07 -17.32 -0.81
CA GLU A 27 3.52 -18.71 -0.63
C GLU A 27 2.86 -19.37 0.58
N THR A 28 2.65 -18.62 1.65
CA THR A 28 2.08 -19.13 2.90
C THR A 28 0.60 -19.43 2.79
N THR A 29 -0.18 -18.54 2.16
CA THR A 29 -1.64 -18.67 2.11
C THR A 29 -2.11 -19.44 0.87
N LYS A 30 -1.42 -19.29 -0.26
CA LYS A 30 -1.81 -19.81 -1.58
C LYS A 30 -3.21 -19.35 -2.01
N GLU A 31 -3.59 -18.16 -1.58
CA GLU A 31 -4.88 -17.53 -1.87
C GLU A 31 -4.84 -16.67 -3.14
N HIS A 32 -6.02 -16.25 -3.61
CA HIS A 32 -6.19 -15.43 -4.79
C HIS A 32 -6.38 -13.96 -4.39
N PHE A 33 -5.26 -13.25 -4.31
CA PHE A 33 -5.22 -11.83 -3.99
C PHE A 33 -5.68 -10.96 -5.16
N TYR A 34 -6.58 -10.02 -4.87
CA TYR A 34 -7.06 -9.02 -5.82
C TYR A 34 -6.67 -7.59 -5.42
N PHE A 35 -6.16 -7.39 -4.19
CA PHE A 35 -5.75 -6.09 -3.69
C PHE A 35 -4.45 -6.20 -2.90
N TYR A 36 -3.50 -5.32 -3.19
CA TYR A 36 -2.26 -5.16 -2.47
C TYR A 36 -2.03 -3.68 -2.19
N VAL A 37 -1.73 -3.33 -0.95
CA VAL A 37 -1.53 -1.94 -0.59
C VAL A 37 -0.31 -1.79 0.30
N PHE A 38 0.40 -0.69 0.07
CA PHE A 38 1.48 -0.24 0.94
C PHE A 38 0.97 0.97 1.71
N VAL A 39 0.76 0.81 3.01
CA VAL A 39 0.11 1.80 3.86
C VAL A 39 1.15 2.62 4.59
N PHE A 40 0.95 3.94 4.65
CA PHE A 40 1.71 4.86 5.46
C PHE A 40 0.76 5.63 6.38
N ASP A 41 0.99 5.56 7.68
CA ASP A 41 0.13 6.20 8.67
C ASP A 41 0.90 7.09 9.65
N GLU A 42 0.18 7.66 10.61
CA GLU A 42 0.75 8.51 11.67
C GLU A 42 1.82 7.80 12.53
N GLY A 43 1.92 6.47 12.45
CA GLY A 43 2.98 5.68 13.04
C GLY A 43 4.35 5.96 12.42
N MET A 44 4.44 6.66 11.28
CA MET A 44 5.69 7.03 10.58
C MET A 44 6.46 5.87 9.97
N HIS A 45 5.93 4.66 10.02
CA HIS A 45 6.55 3.46 9.46
C HIS A 45 5.58 2.76 8.52
N PRO A 46 5.98 2.49 7.28
CA PRO A 46 5.08 1.90 6.30
C PRO A 46 4.97 0.38 6.49
N TYR A 47 3.81 -0.17 6.17
CA TYR A 47 3.54 -1.61 6.24
C TYR A 47 2.66 -2.07 5.09
N ILE A 48 2.69 -3.36 4.79
CA ILE A 48 1.80 -3.92 3.78
C ILE A 48 0.44 -4.31 4.35
N SER A 49 -0.57 -4.25 3.50
CA SER A 49 -1.84 -4.93 3.68
C SER A 49 -2.28 -5.53 2.34
N ALA A 50 -3.25 -6.44 2.35
CA ALA A 50 -3.73 -7.09 1.14
C ALA A 50 -5.11 -7.71 1.35
N TRP A 51 -5.88 -7.89 0.27
CA TRP A 51 -7.08 -8.72 0.30
C TRP A 51 -7.03 -9.83 -0.74
N SER A 52 -7.46 -11.01 -0.32
CA SER A 52 -7.80 -12.14 -1.19
C SER A 52 -9.30 -12.40 -1.16
N TYR A 53 -9.80 -13.09 -2.18
CA TYR A 53 -11.21 -13.48 -2.20
C TYR A 53 -11.55 -14.40 -1.03
N GLU A 54 -10.62 -15.29 -0.66
CA GLU A 54 -10.76 -16.20 0.48
C GLU A 54 -10.79 -15.47 1.82
N SER A 55 -9.88 -14.50 2.02
CA SER A 55 -9.83 -13.72 3.26
C SER A 55 -11.04 -12.80 3.39
N LEU A 56 -11.54 -12.26 2.27
CA LEU A 56 -12.76 -11.46 2.23
C LEU A 56 -13.99 -12.28 2.64
N GLU A 57 -14.19 -13.46 2.04
CA GLU A 57 -15.34 -14.31 2.37
C GLU A 57 -15.35 -14.69 3.85
N LYS A 58 -14.17 -15.04 4.38
CA LYS A 58 -13.99 -15.34 5.80
C LYS A 58 -14.29 -14.13 6.68
N SER A 59 -13.71 -12.97 6.36
CA SER A 59 -13.86 -11.74 7.14
C SER A 59 -15.31 -11.26 7.19
N ILE A 60 -16.03 -11.26 6.05
CA ILE A 60 -17.46 -10.93 5.98
C ILE A 60 -18.28 -11.77 6.96
N LYS A 61 -18.00 -13.08 7.03
CA LYS A 61 -18.72 -14.00 7.89
C LYS A 61 -18.37 -13.81 9.37
N GLU A 62 -17.10 -13.63 9.68
CA GLU A 62 -16.61 -13.50 11.06
C GLU A 62 -17.05 -12.16 11.68
N GLN A 63 -17.01 -11.08 10.91
CA GLN A 63 -17.37 -9.73 11.35
C GLN A 63 -18.84 -9.38 11.11
N GLN A 64 -19.62 -10.28 10.51
CA GLN A 64 -21.04 -10.09 10.21
C GLN A 64 -21.32 -8.84 9.35
N ILE A 65 -20.45 -8.60 8.38
CA ILE A 65 -20.53 -7.45 7.47
C ILE A 65 -21.84 -7.49 6.69
N THR A 66 -22.56 -6.38 6.69
CA THR A 66 -23.85 -6.24 6.02
C THR A 66 -23.67 -6.19 4.49
N ASP A 67 -24.73 -6.47 3.73
CA ASP A 67 -24.66 -6.32 2.25
C ASP A 67 -24.36 -4.88 1.81
N GLU A 68 -24.76 -3.89 2.61
CA GLU A 68 -24.51 -2.46 2.36
C GLU A 68 -23.02 -2.12 2.54
N ASP A 69 -22.35 -2.77 3.49
CA ASP A 69 -20.95 -2.49 3.84
C ASP A 69 -19.94 -3.26 2.98
N LYS A 70 -20.36 -4.36 2.35
CA LYS A 70 -19.46 -5.22 1.55
C LYS A 70 -18.69 -4.50 0.45
N SER A 71 -19.26 -3.43 -0.11
CA SER A 71 -18.66 -2.69 -1.23
C SER A 71 -17.39 -1.95 -0.82
N TRP A 72 -17.34 -1.40 0.39
CA TRP A 72 -16.18 -0.68 0.92
C TRP A 72 -15.28 -1.59 1.77
N TRP A 73 -15.87 -2.55 2.51
CA TRP A 73 -15.15 -3.49 3.36
C TRP A 73 -14.02 -4.24 2.65
N LYS A 74 -14.25 -4.60 1.38
CA LYS A 74 -13.29 -5.34 0.55
C LYS A 74 -12.01 -4.58 0.19
N TRP A 75 -11.94 -3.29 0.54
CA TRP A 75 -10.80 -2.41 0.31
C TRP A 75 -10.19 -1.87 1.61
N ASP A 76 -10.80 -2.15 2.77
CA ASP A 76 -10.31 -1.63 4.04
C ASP A 76 -8.94 -2.24 4.36
N SER A 77 -7.90 -1.43 4.28
CA SER A 77 -6.53 -1.86 4.49
C SER A 77 -6.19 -2.11 5.95
N ALA A 78 -6.88 -1.45 6.89
CA ALA A 78 -6.68 -1.57 8.33
C ALA A 78 -7.36 -2.83 8.89
N ASP A 79 -8.57 -3.14 8.41
CA ASP A 79 -9.34 -4.31 8.84
C ASP A 79 -9.08 -5.59 8.03
N SER A 80 -8.16 -5.51 7.07
CA SER A 80 -7.66 -6.69 6.37
C SER A 80 -7.03 -7.69 7.35
N PRO A 81 -7.30 -9.01 7.19
CA PRO A 81 -6.57 -10.07 7.89
C PRO A 81 -5.04 -10.07 7.66
N TYR A 82 -4.57 -9.32 6.67
CA TYR A 82 -3.16 -9.20 6.29
C TYR A 82 -2.58 -7.81 6.54
N ALA A 83 -3.29 -6.94 7.27
CA ALA A 83 -2.71 -5.71 7.79
C ALA A 83 -1.45 -6.05 8.60
N VAL A 84 -0.39 -5.26 8.40
CA VAL A 84 0.94 -5.42 9.02
C VAL A 84 1.59 -6.79 8.85
N TYR A 85 1.19 -7.58 7.84
CA TYR A 85 1.77 -8.91 7.61
C TYR A 85 3.28 -8.85 7.35
N GLY A 86 4.05 -9.64 8.10
CA GLY A 86 5.49 -9.78 7.90
C GLY A 86 6.31 -8.57 8.34
N TYR A 87 5.72 -7.63 9.09
CA TYR A 87 6.37 -6.40 9.49
C TYR A 87 7.67 -6.66 10.26
N ASP A 88 7.57 -7.41 11.36
CA ASP A 88 8.71 -7.73 12.23
C ASP A 88 9.83 -8.50 11.49
N GLU A 89 9.47 -9.26 10.47
CA GLU A 89 10.41 -10.08 9.69
C GLU A 89 11.12 -9.30 8.58
N PHE A 90 10.45 -8.35 7.93
CA PHE A 90 10.94 -7.76 6.67
C PHE A 90 11.23 -6.26 6.74
N PHE A 91 10.68 -5.52 7.71
CA PHE A 91 10.73 -4.05 7.73
C PHE A 91 11.81 -3.44 8.64
N GLY A 92 12.57 -4.26 9.38
CA GLY A 92 13.55 -3.73 10.34
C GLY A 92 14.65 -2.82 9.75
N GLU A 93 15.06 -3.03 8.49
CA GLU A 93 16.00 -2.12 7.80
C GLU A 93 15.35 -0.80 7.40
N VAL A 94 14.09 -0.85 6.94
CA VAL A 94 13.29 0.34 6.62
C VAL A 94 13.14 1.19 7.88
N ASP A 95 12.79 0.57 9.01
CA ASP A 95 12.63 1.26 10.29
C ASP A 95 13.91 1.97 10.73
N ALA A 96 15.04 1.28 10.67
CA ALA A 96 16.33 1.86 11.03
C ALA A 96 16.68 3.08 10.17
N LEU A 97 16.39 3.04 8.86
CA LEU A 97 16.64 4.16 7.94
C LEU A 97 15.69 5.33 8.23
N LEU A 98 14.40 5.06 8.45
CA LEU A 98 13.39 6.09 8.74
C LEU A 98 13.66 6.78 10.09
N ASP A 99 14.03 6.02 11.13
CA ASP A 99 14.42 6.55 12.44
C ASP A 99 15.65 7.44 12.35
N GLN A 100 16.68 6.99 11.61
CA GLN A 100 17.91 7.75 11.42
C GLN A 100 17.66 9.06 10.64
N ARG A 101 16.70 9.07 9.72
CA ARG A 101 16.28 10.27 9.01
C ARG A 101 15.51 11.21 9.92
N ALA A 102 14.49 10.69 10.61
CA ALA A 102 13.64 11.45 11.51
C ALA A 102 14.44 12.13 12.62
N SER A 103 15.48 11.47 13.16
CA SER A 103 16.34 12.04 14.21
C SER A 103 17.13 13.30 13.79
N LYS A 104 17.12 13.66 12.50
CA LYS A 104 17.85 14.80 11.94
C LYS A 104 16.93 15.91 11.44
N LEU A 105 15.62 15.74 11.53
CA LEU A 105 14.61 16.65 11.00
C LEU A 105 13.86 17.34 12.15
N SER A 106 13.33 18.53 11.91
CA SER A 106 12.28 19.10 12.76
C SER A 106 10.94 18.39 12.52
N ASP A 107 9.99 18.59 13.43
CA ASP A 107 8.61 18.10 13.25
C ASP A 107 8.01 18.65 11.95
N ASP A 108 8.16 19.95 11.66
CA ASP A 108 7.67 20.55 10.41
C ASP A 108 8.30 19.87 9.17
N GLU A 109 9.61 19.62 9.17
CA GLU A 109 10.27 18.91 8.06
C GLU A 109 9.76 17.47 7.91
N LEU A 110 9.49 16.79 9.03
CA LEU A 110 9.01 15.41 9.08
C LEU A 110 7.59 15.29 8.52
N TYR A 111 6.67 16.13 9.00
CA TYR A 111 5.25 16.09 8.66
C TYR A 111 4.89 16.80 7.35
N GLU A 112 5.78 17.61 6.76
CA GLU A 112 5.54 18.26 5.48
C GLU A 112 6.33 17.64 4.32
N THR A 113 7.66 17.72 4.38
CA THR A 113 8.53 17.37 3.24
C THR A 113 8.85 15.89 3.22
N GLU A 114 9.31 15.34 4.35
CA GLU A 114 9.68 13.93 4.44
C GLU A 114 8.47 13.01 4.30
N TRP A 115 7.31 13.40 4.83
CA TRP A 115 6.04 12.69 4.64
C TRP A 115 5.73 12.43 3.15
N LYS A 116 5.77 13.50 2.33
CA LYS A 116 5.54 13.41 0.88
C LYS A 116 6.60 12.55 0.19
N VAL A 117 7.88 12.75 0.55
CA VAL A 117 8.98 11.95 0.01
C VAL A 117 8.76 10.46 0.29
N ARG A 118 8.34 10.07 1.50
CA ARG A 118 8.08 8.67 1.85
C ARG A 118 6.98 8.06 0.97
N ILE A 119 5.86 8.76 0.80
CA ILE A 119 4.75 8.31 -0.06
C ILE A 119 5.20 8.17 -1.52
N GLU A 120 5.93 9.14 -2.06
CA GLU A 120 6.48 9.08 -3.42
C GLU A 120 7.43 7.88 -3.61
N LEU A 121 8.28 7.63 -2.61
CA LEU A 121 9.19 6.49 -2.63
C LEU A 121 8.42 5.15 -2.56
N MET A 122 7.36 5.08 -1.77
CA MET A 122 6.49 3.89 -1.72
C MET A 122 5.76 3.66 -3.05
N GLU A 123 5.27 4.72 -3.71
CA GLU A 123 4.59 4.60 -5.00
C GLU A 123 5.54 4.05 -6.07
N GLU A 124 6.75 4.60 -6.15
CA GLU A 124 7.76 4.13 -7.09
C GLU A 124 8.26 2.71 -6.74
N ALA A 125 8.33 2.34 -5.45
CA ALA A 125 8.60 0.96 -5.05
C ALA A 125 7.52 0.01 -5.59
N MET A 126 6.24 0.33 -5.37
CA MET A 126 5.11 -0.47 -5.88
C MET A 126 5.13 -0.60 -7.40
N LYS A 127 5.46 0.48 -8.11
CA LYS A 127 5.62 0.48 -9.57
C LYS A 127 6.74 -0.45 -10.05
N ARG A 128 7.88 -0.47 -9.37
CA ARG A 128 8.99 -1.39 -9.69
C ARG A 128 8.67 -2.84 -9.36
N LEU A 129 7.93 -3.10 -8.28
CA LEU A 129 7.42 -4.42 -7.95
C LEU A 129 6.46 -4.92 -9.03
N ASP A 130 5.57 -4.06 -9.51
CA ASP A 130 4.66 -4.36 -10.60
C ASP A 130 5.39 -4.68 -11.90
N ALA A 131 6.35 -3.83 -12.29
CA ALA A 131 7.18 -4.06 -13.47
C ALA A 131 7.98 -5.37 -13.40
N SER A 132 8.27 -5.87 -12.21
CA SER A 132 8.92 -7.19 -12.01
C SER A 132 7.98 -8.39 -12.14
N GLY A 133 6.67 -8.16 -12.31
CA GLY A 133 5.63 -9.18 -12.44
C GLY A 133 5.13 -9.74 -11.11
N LEU A 134 5.40 -9.07 -9.98
CA LEU A 134 5.03 -9.56 -8.65
C LEU A 134 3.51 -9.71 -8.50
N PHE A 135 2.75 -8.76 -9.04
CA PHE A 135 1.29 -8.67 -8.97
C PHE A 135 0.58 -9.36 -10.15
N GLY A 136 1.30 -10.23 -10.86
CA GLY A 136 0.80 -10.93 -12.05
C GLY A 136 1.27 -10.29 -13.35
N THR A 137 0.99 -10.96 -14.47
CA THR A 137 1.35 -10.46 -15.80
C THR A 137 0.17 -10.51 -16.76
N ARG A 138 0.09 -9.53 -17.67
CA ARG A 138 -0.97 -9.45 -18.70
C ARG A 138 -2.36 -9.52 -18.06
N LYS A 139 -3.17 -10.51 -18.43
CA LYS A 139 -4.55 -10.67 -17.94
C LYS A 139 -4.64 -10.89 -16.44
N GLU A 140 -3.66 -11.54 -15.82
CA GLU A 140 -3.65 -11.71 -14.35
C GLU A 140 -3.55 -10.36 -13.66
N ARG A 141 -2.75 -9.44 -14.23
CA ARG A 141 -2.54 -8.10 -13.68
C ARG A 141 -3.78 -7.21 -13.79
N GLU A 142 -4.64 -7.44 -14.78
CA GLU A 142 -5.95 -6.77 -14.93
C GLU A 142 -6.96 -7.17 -13.83
N CYS A 143 -6.69 -8.26 -13.10
CA CYS A 143 -7.51 -8.76 -12.00
C CYS A 143 -6.96 -8.38 -10.62
N VAL A 144 -6.01 -7.46 -10.56
CA VAL A 144 -5.38 -7.00 -9.31
C VAL A 144 -5.42 -5.47 -9.28
N VAL A 145 -5.68 -4.90 -8.10
CA VAL A 145 -5.45 -3.49 -7.79
C VAL A 145 -4.26 -3.41 -6.85
N ILE A 146 -3.36 -2.48 -7.11
CA ILE A 146 -2.29 -2.11 -6.19
C ILE A 146 -2.36 -0.64 -5.85
N ASN A 147 -2.07 -0.25 -4.61
CA ASN A 147 -1.99 1.17 -4.28
C ASN A 147 -0.98 1.49 -3.18
N VAL A 148 -0.75 2.78 -2.97
CA VAL A 148 -0.17 3.35 -1.76
C VAL A 148 -1.24 4.17 -1.06
N GLU A 149 -1.51 3.83 0.19
CA GLU A 149 -2.52 4.51 1.01
C GLU A 149 -1.86 5.35 2.09
N GLN A 150 -2.45 6.50 2.33
CA GLN A 150 -2.14 7.35 3.46
C GLN A 150 -3.29 7.24 4.46
N ALA A 151 -2.99 6.96 5.72
CA ALA A 151 -4.00 6.88 6.77
C ALA A 151 -3.70 7.89 7.91
N PRO A 152 -4.58 8.86 8.21
CA PRO A 152 -5.87 9.11 7.55
C PRO A 152 -5.71 9.67 6.12
N PRO A 153 -6.76 9.54 5.27
CA PRO A 153 -6.77 10.19 3.96
C PRO A 153 -6.71 11.71 4.12
N ASP A 154 -6.04 12.38 3.18
CA ASP A 154 -5.82 13.82 3.14
C ASP A 154 -6.97 14.61 2.49
N GLY A 155 -7.97 13.95 1.90
CA GLY A 155 -9.10 14.63 1.27
C GLY A 155 -8.80 15.30 -0.07
N ASP A 156 -7.57 15.17 -0.60
CA ASP A 156 -7.13 15.87 -1.81
C ASP A 156 -7.26 15.02 -3.09
N GLY A 157 -7.68 13.76 -2.95
CA GLY A 157 -7.81 12.80 -4.04
C GLY A 157 -6.50 12.19 -4.52
N ALA A 158 -5.39 12.35 -3.80
CA ALA A 158 -4.10 11.80 -4.19
C ALA A 158 -4.12 10.26 -4.23
N GLU A 159 -4.92 9.59 -3.41
CA GLU A 159 -5.11 8.13 -3.46
C GLU A 159 -5.69 7.66 -4.80
N TYR A 160 -6.73 8.35 -5.27
CA TYR A 160 -7.37 8.10 -6.57
C TYR A 160 -6.36 8.25 -7.71
N ASP A 161 -5.55 9.32 -7.66
CA ASP A 161 -4.55 9.61 -8.67
C ASP A 161 -3.40 8.59 -8.67
N ARG A 162 -2.95 8.13 -7.50
CA ARG A 162 -1.97 7.03 -7.37
C ARG A 162 -2.50 5.74 -7.96
N ALA A 163 -3.75 5.39 -7.66
CA ALA A 163 -4.40 4.19 -8.19
C ALA A 163 -4.44 4.20 -9.73
N LEU A 164 -4.74 5.35 -10.35
CA LEU A 164 -4.70 5.49 -11.81
C LEU A 164 -3.29 5.33 -12.41
N ARG A 165 -2.24 5.79 -11.71
CA ARG A 165 -0.86 5.67 -12.19
C ARG A 165 -0.28 4.26 -12.02
N LEU A 166 -0.71 3.55 -10.98
CA LEU A 166 -0.19 2.23 -10.60
C LEU A 166 -0.89 1.06 -11.31
N ASN A 167 -2.09 1.26 -11.86
CA ASN A 167 -2.90 0.17 -12.38
C ASN A 167 -3.27 0.34 -13.85
N PRO A 168 -3.32 -0.77 -14.62
CA PRO A 168 -3.98 -0.75 -15.92
C PRO A 168 -5.49 -0.52 -15.75
N SER A 169 -6.11 0.11 -16.75
CA SER A 169 -7.57 0.24 -16.79
C SER A 169 -8.23 -1.13 -16.75
N SER A 170 -9.12 -1.34 -15.79
CA SER A 170 -9.85 -2.59 -15.57
C SER A 170 -11.16 -2.31 -14.83
N VAL A 171 -12.08 -3.28 -14.88
CA VAL A 171 -13.33 -3.20 -14.09
C VAL A 171 -13.03 -3.13 -12.60
N LEU A 172 -12.06 -3.91 -12.12
CA LEU A 172 -11.69 -3.94 -10.71
C LEU A 172 -11.09 -2.60 -10.24
N LEU A 173 -10.27 -1.95 -11.08
CA LEU A 173 -9.79 -0.60 -10.79
C LEU A 173 -10.96 0.39 -10.72
N SER A 174 -11.91 0.35 -11.65
CA SER A 174 -13.08 1.21 -11.60
C SER A 174 -13.88 1.02 -10.30
N GLU A 175 -14.05 -0.22 -9.84
CA GLU A 175 -14.72 -0.51 -8.55
C GLU A 175 -13.94 0.05 -7.34
N TYR A 176 -12.60 0.01 -7.36
CA TYR A 176 -11.79 0.59 -6.29
C TYR A 176 -11.85 2.12 -6.30
N LEU A 177 -11.79 2.73 -7.48
CA LEU A 177 -11.85 4.19 -7.62
C LEU A 177 -13.18 4.78 -7.13
N GLU A 178 -14.27 4.00 -7.09
CA GLU A 178 -15.55 4.42 -6.50
C GLU A 178 -15.47 4.55 -4.97
N THR A 179 -14.46 3.98 -4.33
CA THR A 179 -14.26 4.04 -2.87
C THR A 179 -13.22 5.07 -2.45
N CYS A 180 -12.33 5.47 -3.36
CA CYS A 180 -11.39 6.55 -3.10
C CYS A 180 -12.12 7.90 -3.03
N GLU A 181 -11.62 8.81 -2.19
CA GLU A 181 -12.04 10.20 -2.25
C GLU A 181 -11.64 10.79 -3.61
N THR A 182 -12.59 11.37 -4.33
CA THR A 182 -12.31 12.02 -5.61
C THR A 182 -11.79 13.43 -5.38
N PRO A 183 -10.78 13.90 -6.14
CA PRO A 183 -10.43 15.31 -6.14
C PRO A 183 -11.67 16.15 -6.45
N GLU A 184 -11.93 17.23 -5.70
CA GLU A 184 -13.01 18.15 -6.05
C GLU A 184 -12.81 18.63 -7.49
N SER A 185 -13.78 18.36 -8.36
CA SER A 185 -13.74 18.87 -9.73
C SER A 185 -14.02 20.37 -9.70
N ASP A 186 -12.95 21.18 -9.86
CA ASP A 186 -13.00 22.63 -10.09
C ASP A 186 -13.96 23.05 -11.23
#